data_AF-A0A672PL88-F1
#
_entry.id   AF-A0A672PL88-F1
#
_cell.length_a   1.000
_cell.length_b   1.000
_cell.length_c   1.000
_cell.angle_alpha   90.00
_cell.angle_beta   90.00
_cell.angle_gamma   90.00
#
_symmetry.space_group_name_H-M   'P 1'
#
loop_
_entity.id
_entity.type
_entity.pdbx_description
1 polymer ?
#
loop_
_entity_poly.entity_id
_entity_poly.type
_entity_poly.pdbx_seq_one_letter_code
_entity_poly.pdbx_strand_id
1 'polypeptide(L)' 'MLNTAASRKIQIRNIPPHLQWEVLDSLLAQYGTVENVEQGKVVAIV' A
#
# COMPACT_ATOMS: atom_id res chain seq x y z
N MET A 1 -14.28 -4.62 -25.28
CA MET A 1 -14.13 -3.55 -24.27
C MET A 1 -14.86 -3.95 -23.01
N LEU A 2 -14.17 -4.54 -22.03
CA LEU A 2 -14.62 -4.62 -20.63
C LEU A 2 -13.36 -4.72 -19.79
N ASN A 3 -12.83 -3.60 -19.30
CA ASN A 3 -11.85 -3.62 -18.22
C ASN A 3 -12.41 -2.80 -17.07
N THR A 4 -13.44 -3.34 -16.43
CA THR A 4 -13.93 -2.88 -15.12
C THR A 4 -13.25 -3.68 -14.02
N ALA A 5 -11.92 -3.76 -14.03
CA ALA A 5 -11.18 -4.13 -12.84
C ALA A 5 -11.40 -2.99 -11.83
N ALA A 6 -12.41 -3.15 -10.96
CA ALA A 6 -12.67 -2.21 -9.88
C ALA A 6 -11.36 -1.99 -9.11
N SER A 7 -10.88 -0.75 -9.04
CA SER A 7 -9.68 -0.40 -8.27
C SER A 7 -9.84 -0.93 -6.84
N ARG A 8 -8.91 -1.78 -6.41
CA ARG A 8 -8.94 -2.43 -5.09
C ARG A 8 -7.98 -1.71 -4.16
N LYS A 9 -8.52 -0.98 -3.19
CA LYS A 9 -7.73 -0.32 -2.15
C LYS A 9 -7.50 -1.27 -0.97
N ILE A 10 -6.27 -1.39 -0.51
CA ILE A 10 -5.87 -2.20 0.65
C ILE A 10 -5.28 -1.27 1.71
N GLN A 11 -5.70 -1.43 2.97
CA GLN A 11 -5.08 -0.73 4.10
C GLN A 11 -4.17 -1.69 4.84
N ILE A 12 -2.90 -1.30 4.99
CA ILE A 12 -1.92 -2.05 5.77
C ILE A 12 -1.69 -1.29 7.09
N ARG A 13 -1.91 -1.98 8.21
CA ARG A 13 -1.69 -1.45 9.57
C ARG A 13 -0.49 -2.16 10.19
N ASN A 14 0.10 -1.56 11.23
CA ASN A 14 1.29 -2.07 11.91
C ASN A 14 2.57 -2.06 11.05
N ILE A 15 2.69 -1.08 10.15
CA ILE A 15 3.94 -0.84 9.42
C ILE A 15 4.96 -0.23 10.41
N PRO A 16 6.18 -0.80 10.52
CA PRO A 16 7.21 -0.22 11.35
C PRO A 16 7.56 1.21 10.89
N PRO A 17 7.80 2.17 11.80
CA PRO A 17 8.12 3.55 11.42
C PRO A 17 9.46 3.69 10.68
N HIS A 18 10.31 2.65 10.74
CA HIS A 18 11.58 2.58 10.04
C HIS A 18 11.51 1.77 8.73
N LEU A 19 10.32 1.31 8.33
CA LEU A 19 10.16 0.61 7.06
C LEU A 19 10.21 1.63 5.92
N GLN A 20 11.06 1.35 4.93
CA GLN A 20 11.16 2.16 3.72
C GLN A 20 10.00 1.83 2.77
N TRP A 21 9.35 2.85 2.23
CA TRP A 21 8.19 2.72 1.35
C TRP A 21 8.53 2.01 0.04
N GLU A 22 9.75 2.19 -0.46
CA GLU A 22 10.26 1.55 -1.67
C GLU A 22 10.35 0.02 -1.52
N VAL A 23 10.65 -0.46 -0.31
CA VAL A 23 10.67 -1.89 0.01
C VAL A 23 9.26 -2.44 0.02
N LEU A 24 8.30 -1.69 0.56
CA LEU A 24 6.89 -2.06 0.54
C LEU A 24 6.34 -2.09 -0.89
N ASP A 25 6.65 -1.08 -1.69
CA ASP A 25 6.26 -0.99 -3.10
C ASP A 25 6.84 -2.17 -3.90
N SER A 26 8.13 -2.45 -3.75
CA SER A 26 8.79 -3.61 -4.38
C SER A 26 8.21 -4.94 -3.93
N LEU A 27 7.74 -5.04 -2.68
CA LEU A 27 7.05 -6.23 -2.17
C LEU A 27 5.67 -6.37 -2.82
N LEU A 28 4.88 -5.30 -2.86
CA LEU A 28 3.54 -5.32 -3.45
C LEU A 28 3.59 -5.56 -4.96
N ALA A 29 4.60 -5.01 -5.65
CA ALA A 29 4.85 -5.22 -7.07
C ALA A 29 5.05 -6.71 -7.44
N GLN A 30 5.52 -7.54 -6.50
CA GLN A 30 5.64 -8.99 -6.70
C GLN A 30 4.27 -9.70 -6.72
N TYR A 31 3.25 -9.12 -6.09
CA TYR A 31 1.90 -9.69 -6.02
C TYR A 31 0.92 -9.05 -7.03
N GLY A 32 1.29 -7.94 -7.67
CA GLY A 32 0.51 -7.31 -8.73
C GLY A 32 0.89 -5.85 -8.97
N THR A 33 0.20 -5.21 -9.92
CA THR A 33 0.40 -3.79 -10.22
C THR A 33 -0.22 -2.91 -9.14
N VAL A 34 0.59 -2.05 -8.53
CA VAL A 34 0.13 -1.02 -7.60
C VAL A 34 0.11 0.32 -8.32
N GLU A 35 -1.06 0.95 -8.40
CA GLU A 35 -1.20 2.26 -9.06
C GLU A 35 -0.78 3.41 -8.16
N ASN A 36 -1.01 3.30 -6.85
CA ASN A 36 -0.66 4.34 -5.88
C ASN A 36 -0.49 3.77 -4.47
N VAL A 37 0.52 4.26 -3.75
CA VAL A 37 0.77 3.95 -2.34
C VAL A 37 0.75 5.25 -1.55
N GLU A 38 -0.19 5.36 -0.60
CA GLU A 38 -0.28 6.52 0.29
C GLU A 38 -0.05 6.10 1.75
N GLN A 39 0.81 6.85 2.44
CA GLN A 39 0.94 6.77 3.89
C GLN A 39 -0.28 7.39 4.55
N GLY A 40 -1.14 6.56 5.14
CA GLY A 40 -2.16 7.04 6.08
C GLY A 40 -1.50 7.64 7.32
N LYS A 41 -2.12 8.67 7.92
CA LYS A 41 -1.63 9.26 9.18
C LYS A 41 -1.54 8.18 10.26
N VAL A 42 -0.33 7.91 10.73
CA VAL A 42 -0.10 7.14 11.95
C VAL A 42 -0.58 8.01 13.11
N VAL A 43 -1.77 7.72 13.63
CA VAL A 43 -2.17 8.24 14.94
C VAL A 43 -1.51 7.33 15.96
N ALA A 44 -0.37 7.74 16.49
CA ALA A 44 0.14 7.16 17.72
C ALA A 44 -0.88 7.52 18.81
N ILE A 45 -1.74 6.57 19.19
CA ILE A 45 -2.54 6.69 20.41
C ILE A 45 -1.55 6.37 21.53
N VAL A 46 -1.01 7.42 22.16
CA VAL A 46 -0.35 7.32 23.47
C VAL A 46 -1.38 7.31 24.58
#